data_AF-A0A938U4W0-F1
#
_entry.id   AF-A0A938U4W0-F1
#
_cell.length_a   1.000
_cell.length_b   1.000
_cell.length_c   1.000
_cell.angle_alpha   90.00
_cell.angle_beta   90.00
_cell.angle_gamma   90.00
#
_symmetry.space_group_name_H-M   'P 1'
#
loop_
_entity.id
_entity.type
_entity.pdbx_description
1 polymer ?
#
loop_
_entity_poly.entity_id
_entity_poly.type
_entity_poly.pdbx_seq_one_letter_code
_entity_poly.pdbx_strand_id
1 'polypeptide(L)'
;MRKNPYKIWSPALVVLAVGLALLLPSLAGAKIRTHAPIQLKTEDGKIINPLTGENADQPYSPRQTCGACHNYNDITKGYHFQQGWDRVKDNFNAKKPWVLSDGMMGKF
;
A
#
# COMPACT_ATOMS: atom_id res chain seq x y z
N MET A 1 34.17 54.92 -12.79
CA MET A 1 34.09 53.91 -11.70
C MET A 1 32.94 52.95 -12.02
N ARG A 2 33.21 51.78 -12.62
CA ARG A 2 32.19 50.79 -12.99
C ARG A 2 31.79 50.00 -11.73
N LYS A 3 30.55 50.11 -11.28
CA LYS A 3 30.01 49.28 -10.19
C LYS A 3 29.80 47.87 -10.74
N ASN A 4 30.43 46.88 -10.11
CA ASN A 4 30.37 45.48 -10.48
C ASN A 4 28.94 44.94 -10.27
N PRO A 5 28.23 44.41 -11.29
CA PRO A 5 26.82 44.03 -11.17
C PRO A 5 26.60 42.70 -10.43
N TYR A 6 27.66 42.00 -10.04
CA TYR A 6 27.59 40.72 -9.35
C TYR A 6 27.43 40.87 -7.84
N LYS A 7 26.34 41.51 -7.39
CA LYS A 7 25.96 41.39 -5.97
C LYS A 7 24.50 41.71 -5.79
N ILE A 8 23.72 40.65 -5.71
CA ILE A 8 22.56 40.41 -4.84
C ILE A 8 21.82 39.29 -5.58
N TRP A 9 22.00 38.06 -5.11
CA TRP A 9 21.07 37.01 -5.45
C TRP A 9 19.70 37.53 -5.01
N SER A 10 18.76 37.70 -5.95
CA SER A 10 17.42 38.18 -5.61
C SER A 10 16.90 37.31 -4.46
N PRO A 11 16.40 37.89 -3.35
CA PRO A 11 16.00 37.12 -2.17
C PRO A 11 14.99 36.01 -2.54
N ALA A 12 14.20 36.23 -3.59
CA ALA A 12 13.33 35.22 -4.20
C ALA A 12 14.04 33.94 -4.67
N LEU A 13 15.22 34.04 -5.30
CA LEU A 13 15.99 32.87 -5.76
C LEU A 13 16.58 32.08 -4.59
N VAL A 14 16.98 32.76 -3.52
CA VAL A 14 17.47 32.11 -2.29
C VAL A 14 16.32 31.40 -1.59
N VAL A 15 15.15 32.04 -1.46
CA VAL A 15 13.95 31.43 -0.86
C VAL A 15 13.48 30.23 -1.67
N LEU A 16 13.48 30.32 -3.00
CA LEU A 16 13.10 29.21 -3.86
C LEU A 16 14.08 28.03 -3.74
N ALA A 17 15.38 28.30 -3.74
CA ALA A 17 16.41 27.26 -3.61
C ALA A 17 16.37 26.58 -2.24
N VAL A 18 16.17 27.35 -1.16
CA VAL A 18 16.01 26.80 0.21
C VAL A 18 14.71 26.00 0.32
N GLY A 19 13.60 26.51 -0.21
CA GLY A 19 12.32 25.80 -0.23
C GLY A 19 12.40 24.47 -1.00
N LEU A 20 13.07 24.46 -2.15
CA LEU A 20 13.28 23.24 -2.93
C LEU A 20 14.21 22.25 -2.20
N ALA A 21 15.28 22.75 -1.56
CA ALA A 21 16.19 21.93 -0.77
C ALA A 21 15.51 21.28 0.44
N LEU A 22 14.55 21.98 1.07
CA LEU A 22 13.74 21.45 2.18
C LEU A 22 12.74 20.36 1.73
N LEU A 23 12.42 20.26 0.43
CA LEU A 23 11.55 19.23 -0.14
C LEU A 23 12.32 17.97 -0.61
N LEU A 24 13.65 18.04 -0.74
CA LEU A 24 14.48 16.90 -1.14
C LEU A 24 14.42 15.70 -0.15
N PRO A 25 14.40 15.89 1.18
CA PRO A 25 14.32 14.78 2.14
C PRO A 25 13.00 14.00 2.04
N SER A 26 11.89 14.68 1.70
CA SER A 26 10.58 14.05 1.50
C SER A 26 10.54 13.12 0.28
N LEU A 27 11.37 13.36 -0.74
CA LEU A 27 11.50 12.47 -1.90
C LEU A 27 12.37 11.25 -1.60
N ALA A 28 13.33 11.38 -0.68
CA ALA A 28 14.24 10.30 -0.29
C ALA A 28 13.61 9.29 0.70
N GLY A 29 12.47 9.62 1.32
CA GLY A 29 11.88 8.88 2.44
C GLY A 29 10.95 7.72 2.09
N ALA A 30 10.57 7.53 0.83
CA ALA A 30 9.69 6.43 0.44
C ALA A 30 10.47 5.11 0.32
N LYS A 31 10.91 4.56 1.46
CA LYS A 31 11.32 3.15 1.51
C LYS A 31 10.08 2.31 1.20
N ILE A 32 10.03 1.74 0.01
CA ILE A 32 9.11 0.65 -0.29
C ILE A 32 9.44 -0.46 0.71
N ARG A 33 8.53 -0.72 1.64
CA ARG A 33 8.65 -1.87 2.56
C ARG A 33 8.39 -3.12 1.73
N THR A 34 9.43 -3.63 1.09
CA THR A 34 9.39 -4.91 0.38
C THR A 34 9.49 -6.04 1.39
N HIS A 35 8.65 -7.06 1.22
CA HIS A 35 8.75 -8.30 1.98
C HIS A 35 9.88 -9.15 1.41
N ALA A 36 10.56 -9.94 2.24
CA ALA A 36 11.53 -10.93 1.76
C ALA A 36 10.83 -12.04 0.95
N PRO A 37 11.49 -12.71 0.01
CA PRO A 37 10.88 -13.86 -0.67
C PRO A 37 10.51 -14.96 0.33
N ILE A 38 9.31 -15.53 0.18
CA ILE A 38 8.84 -16.67 0.96
C ILE A 38 8.25 -17.73 0.03
N GLN A 39 8.25 -18.98 0.49
CA GLN A 39 7.59 -20.07 -0.22
C GLN A 39 6.08 -19.97 -0.02
N LEU A 40 5.33 -19.99 -1.12
CA LEU A 40 3.87 -20.09 -1.06
C LEU A 40 3.48 -21.50 -0.61
N LYS A 41 2.37 -21.60 0.11
CA LYS A 41 1.85 -22.88 0.58
C LYS A 41 0.40 -23.08 0.19
N THR A 42 0.03 -24.33 -0.03
CA THR A 42 -1.35 -24.81 -0.15
C THR A 42 -2.07 -24.74 1.21
N GLU A 43 -3.38 -25.04 1.23
CA GLU A 43 -4.17 -25.07 2.47
C GLU A 43 -3.72 -26.17 3.45
N ASP A 44 -3.27 -27.31 2.94
CA ASP A 44 -2.67 -28.40 3.73
C ASP A 44 -1.19 -28.14 4.09
N GLY A 45 -0.64 -26.97 3.72
CA GLY A 45 0.68 -26.51 4.13
C GLY A 45 1.84 -27.02 3.27
N LYS A 46 1.58 -27.67 2.14
CA LYS A 46 2.60 -28.09 1.17
C LYS A 46 3.14 -26.90 0.40
N ILE A 47 4.40 -26.98 -0.02
CA ILE A 47 5.04 -25.90 -0.79
C ILE A 47 4.47 -25.87 -2.21
N ILE A 48 4.18 -24.68 -2.71
CA ILE A 48 3.87 -24.43 -4.11
C ILE A 48 5.15 -23.90 -4.76
N ASN A 49 5.69 -24.65 -5.72
CA ASN A 49 6.88 -24.27 -6.47
C ASN A 49 6.56 -24.17 -7.97
N PRO A 50 6.25 -22.96 -8.47
CA PRO A 50 5.87 -22.77 -9.87
C PRO A 50 7.02 -22.99 -10.86
N LEU A 51 8.28 -23.01 -10.41
CA LEU A 51 9.44 -23.25 -11.27
C LEU A 51 9.62 -24.73 -11.60
N THR A 52 9.21 -25.62 -10.67
CA THR A 52 9.32 -27.08 -10.83
C THR A 52 7.99 -27.74 -11.17
N GLY A 53 6.88 -27.02 -11.00
CA GLY A 53 5.51 -27.53 -11.18
C GLY A 53 4.94 -28.18 -9.93
N GLU A 54 5.69 -28.32 -8.84
CA GLU A 54 5.21 -28.89 -7.58
C GLU A 54 4.04 -28.07 -7.02
N ASN A 55 2.86 -28.71 -6.94
CA ASN A 55 1.60 -28.10 -6.48
C ASN A 55 1.24 -26.78 -7.20
N ALA A 56 1.76 -26.53 -8.41
CA ALA A 56 1.58 -25.26 -9.12
C ALA A 56 0.13 -25.00 -9.56
N ASP A 57 -0.69 -26.05 -9.58
CA ASP A 57 -2.13 -26.04 -9.87
C ASP A 57 -2.99 -25.77 -8.63
N GLN A 58 -2.40 -25.79 -7.43
CA GLN A 58 -3.12 -25.66 -6.17
C GLN A 58 -3.29 -24.20 -5.74
N PRO A 59 -4.39 -23.85 -5.05
CA PRO A 59 -4.58 -22.51 -4.53
C PRO A 59 -3.62 -22.21 -3.37
N TYR A 60 -3.12 -20.98 -3.33
CA TYR A 60 -2.31 -20.50 -2.22
C TYR A 60 -3.18 -20.21 -0.98
N SER A 61 -2.67 -20.54 0.21
CA SER A 61 -3.28 -20.23 1.49
C SER A 61 -2.55 -19.08 2.19
N PRO A 62 -3.18 -17.90 2.35
CA PRO A 62 -2.62 -16.83 3.17
C PRO A 62 -2.43 -17.24 4.64
N ARG A 63 -3.24 -18.19 5.13
CA ARG A 63 -3.14 -18.74 6.48
C ARG A 63 -1.85 -19.53 6.66
N GLN A 64 -1.55 -20.45 5.76
CA GLN A 64 -0.34 -21.27 5.86
C GLN A 64 0.92 -20.49 5.48
N THR A 65 0.81 -19.56 4.53
CA THR A 65 1.95 -18.81 3.98
C THR A 65 2.33 -17.64 4.88
N CYS A 66 1.41 -16.68 5.07
CA CYS A 66 1.68 -15.45 5.82
C CYS A 66 1.45 -15.65 7.33
N GLY A 67 0.49 -16.51 7.69
CA GLY A 67 0.17 -16.84 9.08
C GLY A 67 1.32 -17.50 9.86
N ALA A 68 2.35 -17.98 9.15
CA ALA A 68 3.58 -18.49 9.77
C ALA A 68 4.41 -17.40 10.46
N CYS A 69 4.33 -16.15 9.99
CA CYS A 69 5.11 -15.02 10.51
C CYS A 69 4.23 -13.86 11.02
N HIS A 70 2.95 -13.83 10.65
CA HIS A 70 2.01 -12.78 10.99
C HIS A 70 0.75 -13.38 11.62
N ASN A 71 0.07 -12.61 12.48
CA ASN A 71 -1.22 -13.03 12.98
C ASN A 71 -2.24 -13.05 11.83
N TYR A 72 -2.73 -14.25 11.49
CA TYR A 72 -3.69 -14.42 10.40
C TYR A 72 -4.97 -13.60 10.60
N ASN A 73 -5.44 -13.46 11.85
CA ASN A 73 -6.63 -12.66 12.16
C ASN A 73 -6.44 -11.17 11.88
N ASP A 74 -5.21 -10.67 11.91
CA ASP A 74 -4.91 -9.29 11.54
C ASP A 74 -4.78 -9.13 10.03
N ILE A 75 -4.22 -10.14 9.34
CA ILE A 75 -4.16 -10.17 7.87
C ILE A 75 -5.57 -10.04 7.28
N THR A 76 -6.54 -10.80 7.80
CA THR A 76 -7.93 -10.82 7.30
C THR A 76 -8.68 -9.50 7.48
N LYS A 77 -8.18 -8.58 8.32
CA LYS A 77 -8.78 -7.25 8.51
C LYS A 77 -8.37 -6.26 7.41
N GLY A 78 -7.42 -6.63 6.54
CA GLY A 78 -7.04 -5.80 5.41
C GLY A 78 -8.24 -5.55 4.50
N TYR A 79 -8.36 -4.32 3.98
CA TYR A 79 -9.48 -3.90 3.11
C TYR A 79 -9.70 -4.85 1.93
N HIS A 80 -8.63 -5.40 1.35
CA HIS A 80 -8.69 -6.36 0.25
C HIS A 80 -9.53 -7.60 0.59
N PHE A 81 -9.45 -8.11 1.82
CA PHE A 81 -10.18 -9.29 2.28
C PHE A 81 -11.58 -8.93 2.77
N GLN A 82 -11.69 -7.83 3.50
CA GLN A 82 -12.94 -7.45 4.16
C GLN A 82 -13.92 -6.77 3.21
N GLN A 83 -13.45 -6.11 2.14
CA GLN A 83 -14.30 -5.39 1.18
C GLN A 83 -15.36 -4.51 1.86
N GLY A 84 -14.99 -3.81 2.94
CA GLY A 84 -15.87 -2.93 3.70
C GLY A 84 -16.89 -3.62 4.62
N TRP A 85 -16.81 -4.94 4.79
CA TRP A 85 -17.77 -5.74 5.58
C TRP A 85 -17.81 -5.37 7.07
N ASP A 86 -16.73 -4.82 7.63
CA ASP A 86 -16.66 -4.31 9.00
C ASP A 86 -17.30 -2.91 9.16
N ARG A 87 -17.71 -2.27 8.06
CA ARG A 87 -18.24 -0.90 8.03
C ARG A 87 -19.61 -0.78 7.38
N VAL A 88 -20.36 -1.88 7.31
CA VAL A 88 -21.69 -1.97 6.69
C VAL A 88 -22.73 -1.14 7.46
N LYS A 89 -23.50 -0.32 6.75
CA LYS A 89 -24.61 0.48 7.31
C LYS A 89 -25.74 0.66 6.29
N ASP A 90 -26.99 0.53 6.74
CA ASP A 90 -28.18 0.72 5.88
C ASP A 90 -28.29 2.15 5.33
N ASN A 91 -27.76 3.13 6.06
CA ASN A 91 -27.74 4.53 5.66
C ASN A 91 -26.38 5.00 5.12
N PHE A 92 -25.52 4.07 4.67
CA PHE A 92 -24.17 4.39 4.21
C PHE A 92 -24.16 5.39 3.05
N ASN A 93 -25.08 5.24 2.09
CA ASN A 93 -25.24 6.20 0.98
C ASN A 93 -26.71 6.58 0.77
N ALA A 94 -27.07 7.78 1.23
CA ALA A 94 -28.43 8.30 1.10
C ALA A 94 -28.93 8.39 -0.36
N LYS A 95 -28.03 8.56 -1.34
CA LYS A 95 -28.40 8.64 -2.77
C LYS A 95 -28.45 7.27 -3.45
N LYS A 96 -27.81 6.27 -2.85
CA LYS A 96 -27.75 4.89 -3.37
C LYS A 96 -27.99 3.93 -2.21
N PRO A 97 -29.25 3.76 -1.76
CA PRO A 97 -29.57 3.00 -0.55
C PRO A 97 -29.14 1.53 -0.61
N TRP A 98 -28.97 0.97 -1.81
CA TRP A 98 -28.41 -0.36 -1.98
C TRP A 98 -26.92 -0.44 -1.67
N VAL A 99 -26.15 0.65 -1.73
CA VAL A 99 -24.71 0.64 -1.39
C VAL A 99 -24.52 0.72 0.12
N LEU A 100 -24.06 -0.38 0.72
CA LEU A 100 -24.02 -0.52 2.18
C LEU A 100 -22.63 -0.32 2.81
N SER A 101 -21.55 -0.27 2.02
CA SER A 101 -20.18 -0.05 2.51
C SER A 101 -19.30 0.65 1.47
N ASP A 102 -18.06 0.97 1.84
CA ASP A 102 -17.04 1.47 0.91
C ASP A 102 -16.58 0.39 -0.09
N GLY A 103 -16.57 -0.87 0.32
CA GLY A 103 -16.31 -2.01 -0.57
C GLY A 103 -17.52 -2.50 -1.34
N MET A 104 -17.65 -3.81 -1.54
CA MET A 104 -18.60 -4.38 -2.52
C MET A 104 -19.99 -4.68 -1.96
N MET A 105 -20.23 -4.46 -0.67
CA MET A 105 -21.52 -4.80 -0.07
C MET A 105 -22.67 -3.94 -0.60
N GLY A 106 -23.69 -4.63 -1.13
CA GLY A 106 -24.88 -4.03 -1.72
C GLY A 106 -24.63 -3.31 -3.06
N LYS A 107 -23.43 -3.43 -3.60
CA LYS A 107 -23.21 -3.24 -5.03
C LYS A 107 -23.62 -4.57 -5.68
N PHE A 108 -24.45 -4.51 -6.73
CA PHE A 108 -25.15 -5.59 -7.44
C PHE A 108 -26.51 -5.99 -6.86
#